data_AF-A0A7R8X879-F1
#
_entry.id   AF-A0A7R8X879-F1
#
_cell.length_a   1.000
_cell.length_b   1.000
_cell.length_c   1.000
_cell.angle_alpha   90.00
_cell.angle_beta   90.00
_cell.angle_gamma   90.00
#
_symmetry.space_group_name_H-M   'P 1'
#
loop_
_entity.id
_entity.type
_entity.pdbx_description
1 polymer ?
#
loop_
_entity_poly.entity_id
_entity_poly.type
_entity_poly.pdbx_seq_one_letter_code
_entity_poly.pdbx_strand_id
1 'polypeptide(L)'
;MSDDDRDIDIDSDDEPLDSYDGASGRTNIQYQSQAEKRAHHNALERRRRDHIKDSFSSLRDCVPSLQGEKSSRATILKKAAEYIQLMRKRNSSHQQDIDDLKKQNQILEQQIRALDKAKSTGRISPLLGRSTGDGPSTRSKAADVTPPDSNSSGSDSDLEGRRPPKRIQLLASS
;
A
#
# COMPACT_ATOMS: atom_id res chain seq x y z
N MET A 1 53.39 41.89 12.54
CA MET A 1 52.42 40.78 12.50
C MET A 1 52.15 40.44 13.95
N SER A 2 50.90 40.58 14.36
CA SER A 2 50.50 40.71 15.76
C SER A 2 50.32 39.36 16.43
N ASP A 3 50.79 39.27 17.67
CA ASP A 3 50.54 38.18 18.61
C ASP A 3 49.03 38.06 18.87
N ASP A 4 48.47 36.88 18.64
CA ASP A 4 47.08 36.53 18.92
C ASP A 4 47.06 35.28 19.82
N ASP A 5 47.83 35.34 20.92
CA ASP A 5 47.71 34.42 22.06
C ASP A 5 46.55 34.90 22.94
N ARG A 6 45.34 34.50 22.57
CA ARG A 6 44.17 34.61 23.47
C ARG A 6 44.06 33.32 24.26
N ASP A 7 44.73 33.29 25.41
CA ASP A 7 44.40 32.38 26.50
C ASP A 7 42.95 32.65 26.91
N ILE A 8 42.05 31.69 26.64
CA ILE A 8 40.71 31.70 27.19
C ILE A 8 40.83 31.17 28.61
N ASP A 9 41.00 32.07 29.57
CA ASP A 9 40.71 31.78 30.98
C ASP A 9 39.20 31.51 31.08
N ILE A 10 38.84 30.22 31.02
CA ILE A 10 37.50 29.77 31.38
C ILE A 10 37.51 29.67 32.91
N ASP A 11 37.08 30.73 33.57
CA ASP A 11 36.70 30.68 34.98
C ASP A 11 35.70 29.53 35.14
N SER A 12 36.19 28.41 35.70
CA SER A 12 35.34 27.35 36.24
C SER A 12 34.81 27.82 37.58
N ASP A 13 33.93 28.81 37.56
CA ASP A 13 33.07 29.17 38.68
C ASP A 13 31.67 28.64 38.37
N ASP A 14 31.49 27.35 38.62
CA ASP A 14 30.18 26.69 38.64
C ASP A 14 30.14 25.79 39.89
N GLU A 15 30.19 26.45 41.04
CA GLU A 15 29.93 25.83 42.34
C GLU A 15 28.50 25.27 42.36
N PRO A 16 28.28 23.97 42.61
CA PRO A 16 26.95 23.40 42.65
C PRO A 16 26.30 23.69 44.02
N LEU A 17 25.72 24.88 44.14
CA LEU A 17 24.78 25.20 45.21
C LEU A 17 23.41 24.60 44.83
N ASP A 18 23.10 23.41 45.38
CA ASP A 18 21.79 23.13 45.98
C ASP A 18 21.71 21.69 46.55
N SER A 19 21.70 21.66 47.89
CA SER A 19 20.69 21.01 48.74
C SER A 19 20.30 19.53 48.52
N TYR A 20 20.83 18.70 49.41
CA TYR A 20 20.24 17.50 50.06
C TYR A 20 18.78 17.11 49.68
N ASP A 21 18.60 15.95 49.06
CA ASP A 21 17.77 14.80 49.53
C ASP A 21 17.51 13.81 48.38
N GLY A 22 17.61 12.50 48.64
CA GLY A 22 17.29 11.43 47.67
C GLY A 22 18.47 10.61 47.14
N ALA A 23 19.28 10.05 48.05
CA ALA A 23 20.21 8.95 47.78
C ALA A 23 19.45 7.72 47.25
N SER A 24 19.65 7.26 46.01
CA SER A 24 20.42 6.03 45.78
C SER A 24 20.75 5.79 44.29
N GLY A 25 20.46 6.75 43.38
CA GLY A 25 20.68 6.58 41.94
C GLY A 25 21.72 7.52 41.31
N ARG A 26 22.09 8.60 42.00
CA ARG A 26 22.93 9.68 41.43
C ARG A 26 24.39 9.68 41.89
N THR A 27 24.70 9.06 43.02
CA THR A 27 26.04 9.09 43.64
C THR A 27 27.12 8.35 42.86
N ASN A 28 26.74 7.51 41.87
CA ASN A 28 27.69 6.75 41.05
C ASN A 28 28.12 7.49 39.77
N ILE A 29 27.62 8.70 39.50
CA ILE A 29 27.98 9.47 38.28
C ILE A 29 29.04 10.54 38.58
N GLN A 30 29.10 11.04 39.82
CA GLN A 30 29.99 12.14 40.21
C GLN A 30 31.48 11.74 40.32
N TYR A 31 31.79 10.44 40.46
CA TYR A 31 33.18 9.94 40.52
C TYR A 31 33.60 9.14 39.29
N GLN A 32 32.88 9.27 38.17
CA GLN A 32 33.27 8.55 36.96
C GLN A 32 34.51 9.17 36.34
N SER A 33 35.54 8.34 36.16
CA SER A 33 36.74 8.74 35.44
C SER A 33 36.38 9.21 34.03
N GLN A 34 37.21 10.09 33.44
CA GLN A 34 37.06 10.49 32.04
C GLN A 34 36.94 9.27 31.09
N ALA A 35 37.59 8.16 31.42
CA ALA A 35 37.47 6.91 30.68
C ALA A 35 36.06 6.28 30.79
N GLU A 36 35.47 6.26 31.97
CA GLU A 36 34.11 5.74 32.21
C GLU A 36 33.04 6.60 31.52
N LYS A 37 33.17 7.93 31.57
CA LYS A 37 32.26 8.83 30.83
C LYS A 37 32.31 8.57 29.32
N ARG A 38 33.51 8.38 28.76
CA ARG A 38 33.70 8.00 27.34
C ARG A 38 33.11 6.62 27.03
N ALA A 39 33.31 5.64 27.90
CA ALA A 39 32.77 4.30 27.73
C ALA A 39 31.23 4.30 27.73
N HIS A 40 30.63 5.03 28.67
CA HIS A 40 29.17 5.20 28.76
C HIS A 40 28.61 5.88 27.50
N HIS A 41 29.23 6.99 27.06
CA HIS A 41 28.83 7.67 25.82
C HIS A 41 28.90 6.73 24.60
N ASN A 42 29.99 5.96 24.47
CA ASN A 42 30.14 4.97 23.39
C ASN A 42 29.08 3.86 23.43
N ALA A 43 28.67 3.44 24.63
CA ALA A 43 27.60 2.46 24.82
C ALA A 43 26.24 3.02 24.36
N LEU A 44 25.91 4.26 24.75
CA LEU A 44 24.68 4.92 24.32
C LEU A 44 24.63 5.07 22.79
N GLU A 45 25.72 5.51 22.17
CA GLU A 45 25.75 5.69 20.73
C GLU A 45 25.65 4.36 19.96
N ARG A 46 26.24 3.27 20.49
CA ARG A 46 26.03 1.92 19.94
C ARG A 46 24.54 1.56 19.94
N ARG A 47 23.88 1.71 21.09
CA ARG A 47 22.44 1.44 21.23
C ARG A 47 21.62 2.30 20.25
N ARG A 48 21.95 3.58 20.08
CA ARG A 48 21.29 4.46 19.11
C ARG A 48 21.44 3.94 17.68
N ARG A 49 22.65 3.51 17.29
CA ARG A 49 22.92 2.97 15.95
C ARG A 49 22.19 1.66 15.69
N ASP A 50 22.07 0.80 16.70
CA ASP A 50 21.31 -0.46 16.58
C ASP A 50 19.82 -0.16 16.34
N HIS A 51 19.25 0.77 17.10
CA HIS A 51 17.85 1.17 16.93
C HIS A 51 17.56 1.77 15.54
N ILE A 52 18.50 2.54 15.00
CA ILE A 52 18.42 3.05 13.62
C ILE A 52 18.50 1.89 12.62
N LYS A 53 19.41 0.94 12.84
CA LYS A 53 19.55 -0.25 11.97
C LYS A 53 18.26 -1.07 11.94
N ASP A 54 17.60 -1.24 13.08
CA ASP A 54 16.31 -1.92 13.17
C ASP A 54 15.22 -1.14 12.40
N SER A 55 15.16 0.19 12.58
CA SER A 55 14.25 1.06 11.85
C SER A 55 14.42 0.96 10.33
N PHE A 56 15.67 0.89 9.85
CA PHE A 56 15.96 0.67 8.42
C PHE A 56 15.53 -0.72 7.94
N SER A 57 15.60 -1.73 8.80
CA SER A 57 15.19 -3.09 8.47
C SER A 57 13.67 -3.17 8.34
N SER A 58 12.93 -2.60 9.31
CA SER A 58 11.47 -2.46 9.22
C SER A 58 11.03 -1.66 7.99
N LEU A 59 11.70 -0.54 7.70
CA LEU A 59 11.38 0.26 6.50
C LEU A 59 11.58 -0.54 5.21
N ARG A 60 12.66 -1.33 5.13
CA ARG A 60 12.93 -2.19 3.98
C ARG A 60 11.83 -3.24 3.79
N ASP A 61 11.38 -3.85 4.87
CA ASP A 61 10.34 -4.90 4.81
C ASP A 61 8.98 -4.34 4.38
N CYS A 62 8.70 -3.07 4.64
CA CYS A 62 7.48 -2.39 4.17
C CYS A 62 7.49 -2.02 2.67
N VAL A 63 8.65 -2.08 2.00
CA VAL A 63 8.77 -1.71 0.59
C VAL A 63 8.89 -2.98 -0.27
N PRO A 64 7.86 -3.35 -1.07
CA PRO A 64 7.82 -4.64 -1.78
C PRO A 64 9.03 -4.92 -2.67
N SER A 65 9.61 -3.88 -3.30
CA SER A 65 10.77 -4.02 -4.18
C SER A 65 12.10 -4.27 -3.44
N LEU A 66 12.13 -4.18 -2.12
CA LEU A 66 13.34 -4.39 -1.31
C LEU A 66 13.26 -5.63 -0.41
N GLN A 67 12.12 -6.31 -0.39
CA GLN A 67 11.91 -7.51 0.42
C GLN A 67 12.86 -8.62 -0.04
N GLY A 68 13.53 -9.28 0.91
CA GLY A 68 14.45 -10.38 0.61
C GLY A 68 15.83 -9.98 0.03
N GLU A 69 16.00 -8.75 -0.49
CA GLU A 69 17.27 -8.32 -1.13
C GLU A 69 18.14 -7.37 -0.28
N LYS A 70 19.41 -7.72 -0.05
CA LYS A 70 20.36 -6.84 0.68
C LYS A 70 20.44 -5.47 0.00
N SER A 71 20.00 -4.44 0.70
CA SER A 71 19.89 -3.08 0.17
C SER A 71 20.67 -2.08 1.02
N SER A 72 21.33 -1.13 0.37
CA SER A 72 22.04 -0.04 1.07
C SER A 72 21.04 0.94 1.72
N ARG A 73 21.48 1.70 2.75
CA ARG A 73 20.62 2.73 3.39
C ARG A 73 20.12 3.76 2.37
N ALA A 74 20.98 4.21 1.44
CA ALA A 74 20.60 5.15 0.39
C ALA A 74 19.53 4.56 -0.54
N THR A 75 19.69 3.28 -0.93
CA THR A 75 18.70 2.57 -1.75
C THR A 75 17.37 2.44 -1.03
N ILE A 76 17.38 2.08 0.26
CA ILE A 76 16.16 1.96 1.07
C ILE A 76 15.39 3.28 1.08
N LEU A 77 16.06 4.40 1.36
CA LEU A 77 15.41 5.72 1.38
C LEU A 77 14.86 6.10 0.00
N LYS A 78 15.63 5.89 -1.07
CA LYS A 78 15.20 6.18 -2.44
C LYS A 78 13.96 5.38 -2.82
N LYS A 79 13.99 4.06 -2.63
CA LYS A 79 12.89 3.16 -2.98
C LYS A 79 11.66 3.36 -2.09
N ALA A 80 11.84 3.71 -0.82
CA ALA A 80 10.72 4.11 0.05
C ALA A 80 10.04 5.39 -0.46
N ALA A 81 10.81 6.41 -0.85
CA ALA A 81 10.26 7.64 -1.42
C ALA A 81 9.50 7.39 -2.73
N GLU A 82 10.09 6.61 -3.65
CA GLU A 82 9.43 6.17 -4.89
C GLU A 82 8.12 5.41 -4.59
N TYR A 83 8.13 4.50 -3.61
CA TYR A 83 6.97 3.72 -3.25
C TYR A 83 5.83 4.57 -2.64
N ILE A 84 6.16 5.56 -1.80
CA ILE A 84 5.18 6.52 -1.27
C ILE A 84 4.51 7.29 -2.41
N GLN A 85 5.29 7.78 -3.38
CA GLN A 85 4.74 8.48 -4.55
C GLN A 85 3.83 7.57 -5.39
N LEU A 86 4.26 6.32 -5.62
CA LEU A 86 3.47 5.34 -6.33
C LEU A 86 2.14 5.05 -5.63
N MET A 87 2.17 4.82 -4.31
CA MET A 87 0.95 4.55 -3.53
C MET A 87 0.01 5.74 -3.49
N ARG A 88 0.51 6.98 -3.43
CA ARG A 88 -0.32 8.19 -3.56
C ARG A 88 -1.04 8.23 -4.91
N LYS A 89 -0.32 8.00 -6.01
CA LYS A 89 -0.93 7.96 -7.36
C LYS A 89 -1.97 6.84 -7.48
N ARG A 90 -1.64 5.65 -6.98
CA ARG A 90 -2.54 4.49 -7.00
C ARG A 90 -3.82 4.75 -6.20
N ASN A 91 -3.70 5.28 -4.99
CA ASN A 91 -4.85 5.62 -4.15
C ASN A 91 -5.73 6.69 -4.82
N SER A 92 -5.14 7.67 -5.50
CA SER A 92 -5.90 8.67 -6.25
C SER A 92 -6.67 8.06 -7.42
N SER A 93 -6.06 7.12 -8.16
CA SER A 93 -6.75 6.40 -9.24
C SER A 93 -7.92 5.58 -8.69
N HIS A 94 -7.68 4.82 -7.63
CA HIS A 94 -8.73 4.02 -6.98
C HIS A 94 -9.86 4.89 -6.45
N GLN A 95 -9.56 6.09 -5.93
CA GLN A 95 -10.57 7.02 -5.48
C GLN A 95 -11.42 7.54 -6.64
N GLN A 96 -10.81 7.83 -7.79
CA GLN A 96 -11.53 8.21 -9.01
C GLN A 96 -12.46 7.08 -9.47
N ASP A 97 -11.97 5.84 -9.51
CA ASP A 97 -12.77 4.67 -9.89
C ASP A 97 -13.96 4.47 -8.95
N ILE A 98 -13.76 4.66 -7.64
CA ILE A 98 -14.83 4.61 -6.63
C ILE A 98 -15.89 5.67 -6.91
N ASP A 99 -15.49 6.89 -7.23
CA ASP A 99 -16.42 8.00 -7.45
C ASP A 99 -17.20 7.85 -8.76
N ASP A 100 -16.55 7.33 -9.81
CA ASP A 100 -17.20 7.01 -11.09
C ASP A 100 -18.23 5.87 -10.92
N LEU A 101 -17.86 4.81 -10.19
CA LEU A 101 -18.79 3.70 -9.88
C LEU A 101 -19.97 4.16 -9.03
N LYS A 102 -19.76 5.05 -8.05
CA LYS A 102 -20.85 5.65 -7.27
C LYS A 102 -21.82 6.44 -8.15
N LYS A 103 -21.30 7.24 -9.08
CA LYS A 103 -22.13 8.01 -10.02
C LYS A 103 -22.94 7.09 -10.94
N GLN A 104 -22.31 6.03 -11.46
CA GLN A 104 -23.01 5.02 -12.26
C GLN A 104 -24.11 4.33 -11.47
N ASN A 105 -23.82 3.87 -10.25
CA ASN A 105 -24.83 3.27 -9.36
C ASN A 105 -25.99 4.23 -9.09
N GLN A 106 -25.71 5.50 -8.81
CA GLN A 106 -26.75 6.51 -8.59
C GLN A 106 -27.67 6.68 -9.81
N ILE A 107 -27.11 6.66 -11.03
CA ILE A 107 -27.89 6.75 -12.27
C ILE A 107 -28.77 5.50 -12.43
N LEU A 108 -28.21 4.31 -12.22
CA LEU A 108 -28.95 3.05 -12.31
C LEU A 108 -30.07 2.97 -11.27
N GLU A 109 -29.83 3.38 -10.03
CA GLU A 109 -30.84 3.45 -8.98
C GLU A 109 -31.99 4.40 -9.34
N GLN A 110 -31.68 5.55 -9.95
CA GLN A 110 -32.70 6.47 -10.45
C GLN A 110 -33.53 5.85 -11.59
N GLN A 111 -32.89 5.14 -12.52
CA GLN A 111 -33.57 4.43 -13.60
C GLN A 111 -34.50 3.33 -13.07
N ILE A 112 -34.02 2.51 -12.12
CA ILE A 112 -34.82 1.47 -11.46
C ILE A 112 -36.04 2.10 -10.79
N ARG A 113 -35.85 3.16 -10.00
CA ARG A 113 -36.94 3.87 -9.33
C ARG A 113 -37.98 4.43 -10.31
N ALA A 114 -37.52 4.98 -11.44
CA ALA A 114 -38.41 5.51 -12.48
C ALA A 114 -39.22 4.39 -13.16
N LEU A 115 -38.59 3.25 -13.46
CA LEU A 115 -39.25 2.08 -14.03
C LEU A 115 -40.25 1.46 -13.06
N ASP A 116 -39.91 1.33 -11.77
CA ASP A 116 -40.82 0.82 -10.74
C ASP A 116 -42.03 1.74 -10.57
N LYS A 117 -41.82 3.05 -10.59
CA LYS A 117 -42.91 4.03 -10.63
C LYS A 117 -43.79 3.78 -11.86
N ALA A 118 -43.22 3.72 -13.06
CA ALA A 118 -43.98 3.53 -14.30
C ALA A 118 -44.77 2.20 -14.35
N LYS A 119 -44.23 1.12 -13.78
CA LYS A 119 -44.93 -0.16 -13.60
C LYS A 119 -46.09 -0.04 -12.62
N SER A 120 -45.89 0.66 -11.49
CA SER A 120 -46.92 0.88 -10.47
C SER A 120 -48.06 1.79 -10.92
N THR A 121 -47.79 2.76 -11.82
CA THR A 121 -48.83 3.64 -12.40
C THR A 121 -49.67 2.99 -13.51
N GLY A 122 -49.52 1.68 -13.76
CA GLY A 122 -50.50 0.92 -14.54
C GLY A 122 -50.52 1.16 -16.05
N ARG A 123 -49.39 1.56 -16.66
CA ARG A 123 -49.27 1.67 -18.13
C ARG A 123 -48.83 0.39 -18.84
N ILE A 124 -48.83 -0.75 -18.16
CA ILE A 124 -48.60 -2.07 -18.77
C ILE A 124 -49.78 -2.97 -18.42
N SER A 125 -50.88 -2.79 -19.17
CA SER A 125 -51.85 -3.88 -19.37
C SER A 125 -51.25 -4.82 -20.43
N PRO A 126 -50.97 -6.10 -20.14
CA PRO A 126 -50.89 -7.08 -21.20
C PRO A 126 -52.32 -7.28 -21.71
N LEU A 127 -52.66 -6.58 -22.79
CA LEU A 127 -53.78 -6.92 -23.66
C LEU A 127 -53.44 -8.23 -24.38
N LEU A 128 -53.44 -9.36 -23.65
CA LEU A 128 -53.40 -10.71 -24.22
C LEU A 128 -54.31 -11.62 -23.40
N GLY A 129 -55.53 -11.14 -23.20
CA GLY A 129 -56.66 -11.97 -22.80
C GLY A 129 -57.85 -11.55 -23.64
N ARG A 130 -58.31 -12.46 -24.52
CA ARG A 130 -59.61 -12.50 -25.22
C ARG A 130 -59.60 -12.22 -26.73
N SER A 131 -59.53 -13.30 -27.51
CA SER A 131 -60.50 -13.55 -28.59
C SER A 131 -60.57 -15.03 -28.92
N THR A 132 -61.68 -15.64 -28.53
CA THR A 132 -62.31 -16.81 -29.13
C THR A 132 -62.41 -16.70 -30.66
N GLY A 133 -62.22 -17.80 -31.40
CA GLY A 133 -62.75 -17.96 -32.75
C GLY A 133 -61.76 -18.49 -33.80
N ASP A 134 -61.75 -19.81 -33.95
CA ASP A 134 -61.92 -20.57 -35.21
C ASP A 134 -61.38 -20.04 -36.56
N GLY A 135 -60.61 -20.90 -37.28
CA GLY A 135 -60.51 -20.88 -38.75
C GLY A 135 -59.09 -21.02 -39.37
N PRO A 136 -58.93 -21.70 -40.53
CA PRO A 136 -57.74 -22.53 -40.82
C PRO A 136 -56.74 -22.00 -41.88
N SER A 137 -55.55 -22.58 -41.86
CA SER A 137 -54.61 -22.91 -42.98
C SER A 137 -54.38 -21.88 -44.10
N THR A 138 -53.13 -21.45 -44.30
CA THR A 138 -52.39 -21.69 -45.57
C THR A 138 -50.91 -21.32 -45.48
N ARG A 139 -50.14 -22.13 -46.19
CA ARG A 139 -48.69 -22.20 -46.39
C ARG A 139 -48.15 -21.03 -47.23
N SER A 140 -47.01 -20.46 -46.84
CA SER A 140 -46.06 -19.68 -47.69
C SER A 140 -44.76 -19.47 -46.87
N LYS A 141 -43.76 -20.35 -46.93
CA LYS A 141 -42.57 -20.33 -47.80
C LYS A 141 -41.75 -19.01 -47.80
N ALA A 142 -40.61 -19.11 -47.10
CA ALA A 142 -39.29 -18.51 -47.33
C ALA A 142 -39.10 -16.98 -47.30
N ALA A 143 -38.28 -16.53 -46.34
CA ALA A 143 -37.15 -15.64 -46.60
C ALA A 143 -36.13 -15.80 -45.45
N ASP A 144 -35.00 -16.41 -45.82
CA ASP A 144 -33.74 -16.41 -45.07
C ASP A 144 -33.28 -14.95 -44.91
N VAL A 145 -33.12 -14.50 -43.67
CA VAL A 145 -32.51 -13.20 -43.35
C VAL A 145 -31.43 -13.47 -42.32
N THR A 146 -30.21 -13.45 -42.82
CA THR A 146 -28.93 -13.63 -42.14
C THR A 146 -28.79 -12.67 -40.94
N PRO A 147 -28.37 -13.12 -39.75
CA PRO A 147 -28.11 -12.22 -38.62
C PRO A 147 -26.79 -11.45 -38.83
N PRO A 148 -26.66 -10.20 -38.34
CA PRO A 148 -25.41 -9.45 -38.40
C PRO A 148 -24.38 -9.98 -37.39
N ASP A 149 -23.14 -10.09 -37.85
CA ASP A 149 -21.97 -10.52 -37.10
C ASP A 149 -21.77 -9.70 -35.81
N SER A 150 -21.78 -10.39 -34.67
CA SER A 150 -21.31 -9.86 -33.39
C SER A 150 -19.79 -10.02 -33.34
N ASN A 151 -19.07 -8.92 -33.51
CA ASN A 151 -17.62 -8.84 -33.29
C ASN A 151 -17.29 -8.82 -31.78
N SER A 152 -17.54 -9.95 -31.10
CA SER A 152 -17.00 -10.14 -29.75
C SER A 152 -15.51 -10.49 -29.84
N SER A 153 -14.64 -9.49 -29.86
CA SER A 153 -13.20 -9.69 -29.62
C SER A 153 -13.00 -10.16 -28.18
N GLY A 154 -12.93 -11.47 -27.99
CA GLY A 154 -12.39 -12.09 -26.79
C GLY A 154 -10.91 -11.77 -26.70
N SER A 155 -10.54 -10.94 -25.73
CA SER A 155 -9.14 -10.78 -25.32
C SER A 155 -8.77 -11.94 -24.41
N ASP A 156 -8.34 -13.02 -25.05
CA ASP A 156 -7.65 -14.14 -24.42
C ASP A 156 -6.25 -13.63 -24.01
N SER A 157 -6.04 -13.44 -22.71
CA SER A 157 -4.70 -13.16 -22.16
C SER A 157 -4.29 -14.39 -21.37
N ASP A 158 -3.71 -15.32 -22.10
CA ASP A 158 -3.08 -16.54 -21.59
C ASP A 158 -2.09 -16.21 -20.46
N LEU A 159 -2.30 -16.92 -19.37
CA LEU A 159 -1.50 -16.87 -18.15
C LEU A 159 -0.16 -17.56 -18.41
N GLU A 160 0.89 -16.74 -18.52
CA GLU A 160 2.27 -17.17 -18.54
C GLU A 160 2.62 -18.02 -17.29
N GLY A 161 2.99 -19.29 -17.51
CA GLY A 161 4.12 -19.90 -16.80
C GLY A 161 3.92 -20.41 -15.37
N ARG A 162 3.06 -21.41 -15.15
CA ARG A 162 3.28 -22.37 -14.04
C ARG A 162 4.39 -23.35 -14.41
N ARG A 163 5.62 -23.09 -13.93
CA ARG A 163 6.70 -24.09 -13.91
C ARG A 163 6.46 -25.07 -12.74
N PRO A 164 6.44 -26.41 -12.96
CA PRO A 164 6.51 -27.36 -11.86
C PRO A 164 7.94 -27.46 -11.29
N PRO A 165 8.11 -27.81 -10.01
CA PRO A 165 9.44 -27.91 -9.39
C PRO A 165 10.26 -29.07 -9.97
N LYS A 166 11.57 -28.84 -10.15
CA LYS A 166 12.54 -29.86 -10.58
C LYS A 166 12.74 -30.89 -9.46
N ARG A 167 12.54 -32.16 -9.80
CA ARG A 167 12.82 -33.33 -8.95
C ARG A 167 14.34 -33.50 -8.84
N ILE A 168 14.88 -33.44 -7.62
CA ILE A 168 16.30 -33.68 -7.32
C ILE A 168 16.59 -35.17 -7.59
N GLN A 169 17.51 -35.45 -8.53
CA GLN A 169 18.09 -36.78 -8.67
C GLN A 169 19.08 -37.00 -7.53
N LEU A 170 18.80 -37.98 -6.68
CA LEU A 170 19.78 -38.60 -5.81
C LEU A 170 20.79 -39.33 -6.69
N LEU A 171 22.01 -38.82 -6.75
CA LEU A 171 23.16 -39.58 -7.23
C LEU A 171 23.51 -40.58 -6.13
N ALA A 172 23.13 -41.84 -6.34
CA ALA A 172 23.64 -42.96 -5.57
C ALA A 172 25.11 -43.18 -5.95
N SER A 173 25.99 -43.03 -4.97
CA SER A 173 27.36 -43.50 -5.04
C SER A 173 27.38 -45.03 -4.94
N SER A 174 27.99 -45.69 -5.91
CA SER A 174 28.59 -47.02 -5.80
C SER A 174 29.78 -47.06 -6.75
#